data_AF-A0A810L9R5-F1
#
_entry.id   AF-A0A810L9R5-F1
#
_cell.length_a   1.000
_cell.length_b   1.000
_cell.length_c   1.000
_cell.angle_alpha   90.00
_cell.angle_beta   90.00
_cell.angle_gamma   90.00
#
_symmetry.space_group_name_H-M   'P 1'
#
loop_
_entity.id
_entity.type
_entity.pdbx_description
1 polymer ?
#
loop_
_entity_poly.entity_id
_entity_poly.type
_entity_poly.pdbx_seq_one_letter_code
_entity_poly.pdbx_strand_id
1 'polypeptide(L)'
;MSSRRLRYYLAGGRPPGNSRRYPGARDGRAPARSRALRIPGGVYFAGHSRAWGGGLALYDPQLPGAAAVHAHLITIQQFSDIAAQEMARTPGRDLDLAEVLGTGRAQLGPGRYETLLRAGPDVDGIPVLTFTAPWQAHQTPWRSPAPHYLALVVRGLREAYGWAPERTAAYLRELPGVRGEQVPAVVDRVYAIAAPRPARPTARPDIVLRPSPGVPGSLRPGRQG
;
A
#
# COMPACT_ATOMS: atom_id res chain seq x y z
N MET A 1 2.68 4.64 4.65
CA MET A 1 1.78 4.21 3.55
C MET A 1 2.63 3.74 2.36
N SER A 2 2.17 2.92 1.42
CA SER A 2 2.95 2.63 0.19
C SER A 2 2.79 3.76 -0.83
N SER A 3 3.78 4.05 -1.68
CA SER A 3 3.68 5.17 -2.65
C SER A 3 2.55 4.94 -3.64
N ARG A 4 2.31 3.68 -4.05
CA ARG A 4 1.19 3.34 -4.92
C ARG A 4 -0.17 3.66 -4.30
N ARG A 5 -0.33 3.45 -2.98
CA ARG A 5 -1.57 3.79 -2.27
C ARG A 5 -1.66 5.31 -2.08
N LEU A 6 -0.58 5.96 -1.67
CA LEU A 6 -0.51 7.41 -1.50
C LEU A 6 -0.89 8.16 -2.77
N ARG A 7 -0.47 7.66 -3.95
CA ARG A 7 -0.83 8.24 -5.25
C ARG A 7 -2.35 8.44 -5.42
N TYR A 8 -3.19 7.53 -4.92
CA TYR A 8 -4.65 7.67 -5.04
C TYR A 8 -5.21 8.77 -4.13
N TYR A 9 -4.58 9.04 -2.98
CA TYR A 9 -4.96 10.17 -2.13
C TYR A 9 -4.54 11.51 -2.73
N LEU A 10 -3.43 11.53 -3.47
CA LEU A 10 -2.89 12.74 -4.10
C LEU A 10 -3.55 13.01 -5.46
N ALA A 11 -3.40 12.11 -6.43
CA ALA A 11 -3.90 12.28 -7.79
C ALA A 11 -5.39 11.88 -7.97
N GLY A 12 -6.00 11.28 -6.95
CA GLY A 12 -7.36 10.74 -7.03
C GLY A 12 -7.44 9.43 -7.82
N GLY A 13 -8.67 8.96 -8.03
CA GLY A 13 -8.97 7.77 -8.83
C GLY A 13 -9.39 6.56 -7.99
N ARG A 14 -9.33 5.36 -8.58
CA ARG A 14 -9.84 4.13 -7.95
C ARG A 14 -8.74 3.06 -7.87
N PRO A 15 -8.33 2.62 -6.67
CA PRO A 15 -7.41 1.50 -6.53
C PRO A 15 -8.02 0.22 -7.10
N PRO A 16 -7.24 -0.63 -7.81
CA PRO A 16 -7.73 -1.92 -8.27
C PRO A 16 -8.26 -2.77 -7.12
N GLY A 17 -9.43 -3.36 -7.31
CA GLY A 17 -10.08 -4.20 -6.30
C GLY A 17 -10.71 -3.44 -5.12
N ASN A 18 -10.75 -2.10 -5.14
CA ASN A 18 -11.46 -1.30 -4.15
C ASN A 18 -12.71 -0.65 -4.79
N SER A 19 -13.83 -0.62 -4.07
CA SER A 19 -15.04 0.10 -4.49
C SER A 19 -14.93 1.61 -4.30
N ARG A 20 -14.06 2.07 -3.39
CA ARG A 20 -13.88 3.48 -3.06
C ARG A 20 -13.13 4.24 -4.16
N ARG A 21 -13.73 5.33 -4.63
CA ARG A 21 -13.07 6.37 -5.44
C ARG A 21 -12.51 7.44 -4.51
N TYR A 22 -11.30 7.86 -4.78
CA TYR A 22 -10.62 8.93 -4.06
C TYR A 22 -10.76 10.23 -4.87
N PRO A 23 -11.16 11.34 -4.23
CA PRO A 23 -11.25 12.64 -4.91
C PRO A 23 -9.88 13.16 -5.36
N GLY A 24 -8.81 12.80 -4.64
CA GLY A 24 -7.49 13.42 -4.80
C GLY A 24 -7.31 14.63 -3.88
N ALA A 25 -6.08 15.12 -3.81
CA ALA A 25 -5.71 16.34 -3.12
C ALA A 25 -5.77 17.53 -4.11
N ARG A 26 -5.82 18.75 -3.56
CA ARG A 26 -5.68 19.99 -4.34
C ARG A 26 -4.36 20.03 -5.11
N ASP A 27 -3.30 19.53 -4.49
CA ASP A 27 -2.00 19.29 -5.12
C ASP A 27 -1.74 17.79 -5.32
N GLY A 28 -1.98 17.32 -6.54
CA GLY A 28 -1.84 15.90 -6.92
C GLY A 28 -0.42 15.44 -7.23
N ARG A 29 0.61 16.29 -7.07
CA ARG A 29 2.01 15.92 -7.35
C ARG A 29 2.49 14.82 -6.42
N ALA A 30 3.45 14.01 -6.89
CA ALA A 30 4.09 13.01 -6.05
C ALA A 30 4.86 13.66 -4.88
N PRO A 31 5.07 12.93 -3.77
CA PRO A 31 5.92 13.41 -2.67
C PRO A 31 7.30 13.82 -3.16
N ALA A 32 7.86 14.89 -2.60
CA ALA A 32 9.19 15.38 -2.97
C ALA A 32 10.29 14.37 -2.63
N ARG A 33 10.09 13.58 -1.58
CA ARG A 33 10.97 12.50 -1.15
C ARG A 33 10.17 11.46 -0.38
N SER A 34 10.60 10.21 -0.43
CA SER A 34 10.08 9.16 0.46
C SER A 34 11.25 8.37 1.05
N ARG A 35 11.16 7.99 2.33
CA ARG A 35 12.21 7.22 3.02
C ARG A 35 11.64 6.31 4.09
N ALA A 36 12.30 5.17 4.31
CA ALA A 36 12.08 4.34 5.48
C ALA A 36 12.55 5.06 6.75
N LEU A 37 11.72 5.05 7.81
CA LEU A 37 12.08 5.53 9.14
C LEU A 37 11.61 4.54 10.20
N ARG A 38 12.39 4.42 11.28
CA ARG A 38 11.97 3.78 12.53
C ARG A 38 11.55 4.85 13.52
N ILE A 39 10.34 4.74 14.07
CA ILE A 39 9.81 5.68 15.07
C ILE A 39 9.47 4.94 16.38
N PRO A 40 9.69 5.55 17.56
CA PRO A 40 9.41 4.91 18.85
C PRO A 40 7.93 4.60 19.02
N GLY A 41 7.58 3.38 19.39
CA GLY A 41 6.18 2.96 19.45
C GLY A 41 5.92 1.71 18.62
N GLY A 42 4.64 1.41 18.42
CA GLY A 42 4.20 0.20 17.73
C GLY A 42 2.97 0.41 16.86
N VAL A 43 2.84 -0.44 15.84
CA VAL A 43 1.60 -0.57 15.07
C VAL A 43 0.80 -1.72 15.64
N TYR A 44 -0.48 -1.50 15.89
CA TYR A 44 -1.42 -2.54 16.32
C TYR A 44 -2.63 -2.57 15.41
N PHE A 45 -3.34 -3.70 15.42
CA PHE A 45 -4.54 -3.90 14.62
C PHE A 45 -5.77 -4.05 15.51
N ALA A 46 -6.73 -3.15 15.35
CA ALA A 46 -7.95 -3.12 16.16
C ALA A 46 -9.18 -2.61 15.38
N GLY A 47 -10.34 -2.70 16.04
CA GLY A 47 -11.62 -2.33 15.45
C GLY A 47 -12.01 -3.24 14.27
N HIS A 48 -13.02 -2.84 13.50
CA HIS A 48 -13.44 -3.53 12.27
C HIS A 48 -13.57 -2.51 11.12
N SER A 49 -12.88 -2.76 10.02
CA SER A 49 -13.02 -2.01 8.77
C SER A 49 -14.04 -2.69 7.87
N ARG A 50 -15.12 -1.99 7.55
CA ARG A 50 -16.09 -2.47 6.53
C ARG A 50 -15.48 -2.54 5.14
N ALA A 51 -14.52 -1.66 4.84
CA ALA A 51 -13.86 -1.62 3.53
C ALA A 51 -12.88 -2.77 3.32
N TRP A 52 -12.27 -3.28 4.40
CA TRP A 52 -11.21 -4.29 4.34
C TRP A 52 -11.60 -5.62 5.01
N GLY A 53 -12.71 -5.70 5.74
CA GLY A 53 -13.15 -6.94 6.40
C GLY A 53 -12.24 -7.43 7.54
N GLY A 54 -11.63 -6.52 8.31
CA GLY A 54 -10.71 -6.88 9.41
C GLY A 54 -10.25 -5.69 10.26
N GLY A 55 -9.27 -5.89 11.12
CA GLY A 55 -8.65 -4.84 11.93
C GLY A 55 -7.92 -3.79 11.09
N LEU A 56 -7.96 -2.53 11.55
CA LEU A 56 -7.25 -1.40 10.96
C LEU A 56 -5.87 -1.27 11.58
N ALA A 57 -4.86 -0.90 10.79
CA ALA A 57 -3.57 -0.51 11.34
C ALA A 57 -3.68 0.85 12.02
N LEU A 58 -3.33 0.88 13.30
CA LEU A 58 -3.29 2.06 14.16
C LEU A 58 -1.89 2.15 14.77
N TYR A 59 -1.49 3.35 15.15
CA TYR A 59 -0.20 3.62 15.77
C TYR A 59 -0.38 4.06 17.21
N ASP A 60 0.43 3.50 18.10
CA ASP A 60 0.50 3.86 19.51
C ASP A 60 1.97 4.16 19.88
N PRO A 61 2.31 5.41 20.23
CA PRO A 61 3.66 5.79 20.63
C PRO A 61 4.08 5.19 21.99
N GLN A 62 3.14 4.65 22.78
CA GLN A 62 3.42 4.06 24.09
C GLN A 62 3.68 2.55 24.05
N LEU A 63 3.45 1.90 22.91
CA LEU A 63 3.87 0.51 22.75
C LEU A 63 5.41 0.41 22.78
N PRO A 64 5.98 -0.64 23.37
CA PRO A 64 7.42 -0.83 23.33
C PRO A 64 7.89 -1.11 21.90
N GLY A 65 9.10 -0.67 21.56
CA GLY A 65 9.77 -0.98 20.30
C GLY A 65 9.80 0.19 19.31
N ALA A 66 9.96 -0.16 18.04
CA ALA A 66 10.13 0.81 16.96
C ALA A 66 9.33 0.41 15.72
N ALA A 67 8.28 1.17 15.42
CA ALA A 67 7.45 0.98 14.26
C ALA A 67 8.24 1.29 12.97
N ALA A 68 8.18 0.36 12.03
CA ALA A 68 8.68 0.57 10.67
C ALA A 68 7.67 1.39 9.87
N VAL A 69 8.04 2.62 9.51
CA VAL A 69 7.20 3.50 8.69
C VAL A 69 7.86 3.86 7.37
N HIS A 70 7.02 4.18 6.39
CA HIS A 70 7.43 4.81 5.14
C HIS A 70 6.95 6.26 5.20
N ALA A 71 7.90 7.17 5.38
CA ALA A 71 7.66 8.60 5.51
C ALA A 71 7.74 9.28 4.14
N HIS A 72 6.81 10.19 3.89
CA HIS A 72 6.70 10.92 2.63
C HIS A 72 6.78 12.41 2.94
N LEU A 73 7.72 13.11 2.30
CA LEU A 73 7.81 14.56 2.36
C LEU A 73 6.79 15.17 1.41
N ILE A 74 5.76 15.78 1.99
CA ILE A 74 4.61 16.36 1.30
C ILE A 74 4.32 17.75 1.89
N THR A 75 3.55 18.56 1.17
CA THR A 75 3.14 19.88 1.66
C THR A 75 2.09 19.77 2.77
N ILE A 76 1.93 20.82 3.58
CA ILE A 76 0.84 20.92 4.58
C ILE A 76 -0.53 20.75 3.90
N GLN A 77 -0.70 21.32 2.71
CA GLN A 77 -1.92 21.21 1.92
C GLN A 77 -2.22 19.75 1.55
N GLN A 78 -1.21 19.02 1.04
CA GLN A 78 -1.33 17.59 0.74
C GLN A 78 -1.65 16.77 1.99
N PHE A 79 -0.95 17.02 3.09
CA PHE A 79 -1.20 16.34 4.36
C PHE A 79 -2.64 16.55 4.84
N SER A 80 -3.13 17.79 4.78
CA SER A 80 -4.49 18.16 5.17
C SER A 80 -5.55 17.48 4.30
N ASP A 81 -5.33 17.40 2.99
CA ASP A 81 -6.25 16.74 2.07
C ASP A 81 -6.25 15.20 2.20
N ILE A 82 -5.10 14.60 2.51
CA ILE A 82 -5.00 13.17 2.84
C ILE A 82 -5.77 12.90 4.14
N ALA A 83 -5.55 13.71 5.17
CA ALA A 83 -6.22 13.58 6.46
C ALA A 83 -7.75 13.72 6.30
N ALA A 84 -8.23 14.72 5.56
CA ALA A 84 -9.65 14.87 5.26
C ALA A 84 -10.23 13.60 4.63
N GLN A 85 -9.56 13.01 3.64
CA GLN A 85 -10.01 11.76 3.00
C GLN A 85 -10.05 10.56 3.96
N GLU A 86 -9.04 10.40 4.82
CA GLU A 86 -9.04 9.33 5.83
C GLU A 86 -10.15 9.52 6.88
N MET A 87 -10.51 10.78 7.17
CA MET A 87 -11.64 11.15 8.04
C MET A 87 -13.00 11.13 7.34
N ALA A 88 -13.07 10.69 6.06
CA ALA A 88 -14.27 10.71 5.22
C ALA A 88 -14.90 12.11 5.04
N ARG A 89 -14.05 13.14 5.00
CA ARG A 89 -14.38 14.54 4.73
C ARG A 89 -13.91 14.93 3.31
N THR A 90 -14.45 16.02 2.78
CA THR A 90 -14.03 16.56 1.48
C THR A 90 -12.72 17.33 1.63
N PRO A 91 -11.69 17.08 0.79
CA PRO A 91 -10.49 17.92 0.69
C PRO A 91 -10.82 19.38 0.42
N GLY A 92 -9.96 20.31 0.84
CA GLY A 92 -10.16 21.73 0.52
C GLY A 92 -9.81 22.74 1.61
N ARG A 93 -9.44 22.28 2.81
CA ARG A 93 -9.04 23.15 3.92
C ARG A 93 -7.75 22.64 4.55
N ASP A 94 -6.91 23.57 4.95
CA ASP A 94 -5.68 23.25 5.66
C ASP A 94 -6.01 23.00 7.14
N LEU A 95 -5.37 21.98 7.71
CA LEU A 95 -5.45 21.71 9.14
C LEU A 95 -4.63 22.74 9.91
N ASP A 96 -5.14 23.18 11.05
CA ASP A 96 -4.31 23.86 12.04
C ASP A 96 -3.39 22.81 12.70
N LEU A 97 -2.09 22.99 12.53
CA LEU A 97 -1.07 22.11 13.08
C LEU A 97 -0.44 22.66 14.37
N ALA A 98 -0.83 23.85 14.83
CA ALA A 98 -0.20 24.51 15.97
C ALA A 98 -0.22 23.63 17.22
N GLU A 99 -1.36 23.03 17.54
CA GLU A 99 -1.51 22.17 18.70
C GLU A 99 -0.60 20.93 18.61
N VAL A 100 -0.67 20.16 17.51
CA VAL A 100 0.16 18.94 17.38
C VAL A 100 1.66 19.26 17.33
N LEU A 101 2.05 20.41 16.79
CA LEU A 101 3.44 20.84 16.77
C LEU A 101 3.92 21.32 18.15
N GLY A 102 3.05 21.95 18.94
CA GLY A 102 3.37 22.46 20.28
C GLY A 102 3.31 21.39 21.38
N THR A 103 2.32 20.50 21.35
CA THR A 103 2.06 19.51 22.41
C THR A 103 2.41 18.08 22.00
N GLY A 104 2.63 17.83 20.71
CA GLY A 104 2.85 16.50 20.15
C GLY A 104 1.56 15.74 19.78
N ARG A 105 0.37 16.26 20.11
CA ARG A 105 -0.91 15.59 19.86
C ARG A 105 -2.05 16.58 19.66
N ALA A 106 -2.94 16.32 18.70
CA ALA A 106 -4.19 17.07 18.55
C ALA A 106 -5.33 16.13 18.15
N GLN A 107 -6.46 16.17 18.85
CA GLN A 107 -7.65 15.38 18.51
C GLN A 107 -8.66 16.25 17.76
N LEU A 108 -8.87 15.94 16.48
CA LEU A 108 -9.74 16.66 15.55
C LEU A 108 -11.18 16.10 15.51
N GLY A 109 -11.47 15.09 16.34
CA GLY A 109 -12.80 14.51 16.54
C GLY A 109 -12.77 13.06 17.06
N PRO A 110 -13.94 12.40 17.14
CA PRO A 110 -14.09 11.08 17.76
C PRO A 110 -13.73 9.90 16.84
N GLY A 111 -13.42 10.15 15.56
CA GLY A 111 -13.16 9.12 14.56
C GLY A 111 -11.83 8.37 14.71
N ARG A 112 -11.70 7.24 14.00
CA ARG A 112 -10.55 6.32 14.07
C ARG A 112 -9.23 6.86 13.49
N TYR A 113 -9.29 7.94 12.73
CA TYR A 113 -8.12 8.64 12.17
C TYR A 113 -8.21 10.14 12.45
N GLU A 114 -8.87 10.52 13.54
CA GLU A 114 -9.10 11.92 13.91
C GLU A 114 -8.14 12.40 15.01
N THR A 115 -7.02 11.71 15.22
CA THR A 115 -5.96 12.17 16.14
C THR A 115 -4.65 12.33 15.39
N LEU A 116 -4.10 13.54 15.36
CA LEU A 116 -2.76 13.83 14.88
C LEU A 116 -1.73 13.58 15.97
N LEU A 117 -0.57 13.05 15.60
CA LEU A 117 0.58 12.86 16.47
C LEU A 117 1.88 13.30 15.81
N ARG A 118 2.78 13.89 16.60
CA ARG A 118 4.21 13.90 16.31
C ARG A 118 4.74 12.49 16.60
N ALA A 119 5.05 11.77 15.54
CA ALA A 119 5.26 10.32 15.59
C ALA A 119 6.67 9.92 16.02
N GLY A 120 7.64 10.84 15.95
CA GLY A 120 9.04 10.63 16.28
C GLY A 120 9.84 11.93 16.17
N PRO A 121 11.19 11.86 16.22
CA PRO A 121 12.03 13.04 16.08
C PRO A 121 11.89 13.66 14.68
N ASP A 122 12.15 14.96 14.60
CA ASP A 122 12.20 15.70 13.35
C ASP A 122 13.32 15.15 12.46
N VAL A 123 13.08 15.12 11.14
CA VAL A 123 14.07 14.66 10.17
C VAL A 123 14.39 15.77 9.20
N ASP A 124 15.67 16.14 9.12
CA ASP A 124 16.14 17.32 8.38
C ASP A 124 15.43 18.61 8.84
N GLY A 125 15.13 18.72 10.14
CA GLY A 125 14.38 19.86 10.71
C GLY A 125 12.88 19.86 10.39
N ILE A 126 12.33 18.77 9.84
CA ILE A 126 10.93 18.67 9.45
C ILE A 126 10.19 17.70 10.39
N PRO A 127 9.04 18.10 10.97
CA PRO A 127 8.25 17.23 11.84
C PRO A 127 7.73 15.98 11.12
N VAL A 128 7.79 14.84 11.81
CA VAL A 128 7.14 13.61 11.35
C VAL A 128 5.75 13.50 11.97
N LEU A 129 4.73 13.73 11.15
CA LEU A 129 3.34 13.66 11.57
C LEU A 129 2.65 12.38 11.07
N THR A 130 1.71 11.88 11.86
CA THR A 130 0.77 10.83 11.47
C THR A 130 -0.63 11.16 12.00
N PHE A 131 -1.64 10.48 11.47
CA PHE A 131 -2.98 10.41 12.05
C PHE A 131 -3.30 8.97 12.44
N THR A 132 -3.94 8.80 13.59
CA THR A 132 -4.29 7.51 14.19
C THR A 132 -5.60 7.64 14.99
N ALA A 133 -5.98 6.57 15.69
CA ALA A 133 -7.11 6.59 16.61
C ALA A 133 -6.73 7.30 17.92
N PRO A 134 -7.71 7.86 18.66
CA PRO A 134 -7.43 8.47 19.94
C PRO A 134 -7.03 7.45 21.02
N TRP A 135 -7.36 6.17 20.83
CA TRP A 135 -7.14 5.10 21.79
C TRP A 135 -5.73 4.53 21.71
N GLN A 136 -5.24 4.08 22.87
CA GLN A 136 -4.03 3.28 22.98
C GLN A 136 -4.34 1.81 22.67
N ALA A 137 -3.30 1.02 22.39
CA ALA A 137 -3.41 -0.38 22.01
C ALA A 137 -4.12 -1.23 23.07
N HIS A 138 -3.90 -0.96 24.35
CA HIS A 138 -4.50 -1.72 25.45
C HIS A 138 -5.98 -1.36 25.69
N GLN A 139 -6.47 -0.24 25.17
CA GLN A 139 -7.83 0.25 25.39
C GLN A 139 -8.84 -0.36 24.40
N THR A 140 -8.38 -1.15 23.43
CA THR A 140 -9.25 -1.72 22.39
C THR A 140 -8.93 -3.19 22.14
N PRO A 141 -9.95 -4.05 21.97
CA PRO A 141 -9.71 -5.43 21.57
C PRO A 141 -8.99 -5.50 20.24
N TRP A 142 -7.90 -6.25 20.21
CA TRP A 142 -7.16 -6.47 18.98
C TRP A 142 -7.95 -7.31 18.00
N ARG A 143 -7.79 -7.02 16.72
CA ARG A 143 -8.44 -7.75 15.63
C ARG A 143 -7.47 -7.94 14.48
N SER A 144 -7.39 -9.17 14.00
CA SER A 144 -6.64 -9.49 12.80
C SER A 144 -7.06 -8.64 11.60
N PRO A 145 -6.12 -8.04 10.85
CA PRO A 145 -6.42 -7.52 9.54
C PRO A 145 -6.89 -8.64 8.63
N ALA A 146 -7.61 -8.29 7.57
CA ALA A 146 -7.88 -9.24 6.50
C ALA A 146 -6.60 -9.49 5.68
N PRO A 147 -6.41 -10.70 5.10
CA PRO A 147 -5.20 -11.04 4.37
C PRO A 147 -4.83 -10.06 3.24
N HIS A 148 -5.83 -9.56 2.50
CA HIS A 148 -5.62 -8.62 1.41
C HIS A 148 -5.21 -7.22 1.90
N TYR A 149 -5.65 -6.81 3.08
CA TYR A 149 -5.22 -5.56 3.72
C TYR A 149 -3.80 -5.71 4.27
N LEU A 150 -3.49 -6.84 4.91
CA LEU A 150 -2.13 -7.16 5.36
C LEU A 150 -1.14 -7.19 4.18
N ALA A 151 -1.56 -7.67 3.01
CA ALA A 151 -0.76 -7.63 1.79
C ALA A 151 -0.36 -6.19 1.36
N LEU A 152 -1.19 -5.18 1.65
CA LEU A 152 -0.82 -3.77 1.41
C LEU A 152 0.28 -3.30 2.36
N VAL A 153 0.25 -3.76 3.62
CA VAL A 153 1.30 -3.49 4.61
C VAL A 153 2.62 -4.15 4.17
N VAL A 154 2.58 -5.42 3.75
CA VAL A 154 3.76 -6.13 3.21
C VAL A 154 4.37 -5.38 2.03
N ARG A 155 3.54 -4.93 1.07
CA ARG A 155 4.03 -4.15 -0.08
C ARG A 155 4.69 -2.85 0.35
N GLY A 156 4.12 -2.14 1.32
CA GLY A 156 4.70 -0.90 1.86
C GLY A 156 6.03 -1.12 2.57
N LEU A 157 6.15 -2.20 3.36
CA LEU A 157 7.40 -2.57 4.03
C LEU A 157 8.49 -2.94 3.02
N ARG A 158 8.15 -3.76 2.03
CA ARG A 158 9.07 -4.14 0.95
C ARG A 158 9.54 -2.93 0.15
N GLU A 159 8.62 -2.04 -0.20
CA GLU A 159 8.93 -0.83 -0.96
C GLU A 159 9.87 0.10 -0.19
N ALA A 160 9.60 0.32 1.09
CA ALA A 160 10.37 1.27 1.90
C ALA A 160 11.73 0.72 2.34
N TYR A 161 11.81 -0.57 2.67
CA TYR A 161 12.98 -1.17 3.30
C TYR A 161 13.72 -2.21 2.45
N GLY A 162 13.13 -2.70 1.37
CA GLY A 162 13.71 -3.78 0.57
C GLY A 162 13.89 -5.10 1.33
N TRP A 163 13.13 -5.33 2.41
CA TRP A 163 13.30 -6.52 3.24
C TRP A 163 13.03 -7.81 2.45
N ALA A 164 13.74 -8.87 2.83
CA ALA A 164 13.45 -10.23 2.44
C ALA A 164 12.09 -10.69 3.04
N PRO A 165 11.42 -11.70 2.43
CA PRO A 165 10.14 -12.21 2.93
C PRO A 165 10.23 -12.68 4.39
N GLU A 166 11.33 -13.31 4.81
CA GLU A 166 11.53 -13.84 6.17
C GLU A 166 11.54 -12.70 7.20
N ARG A 167 12.30 -11.63 6.93
CA ARG A 167 12.36 -10.44 7.78
C ARG A 167 11.01 -9.72 7.84
N THR A 168 10.28 -9.68 6.72
CA THR A 168 8.93 -9.11 6.68
C THR A 168 7.96 -9.91 7.53
N ALA A 169 8.00 -11.24 7.44
CA ALA A 169 7.15 -12.13 8.21
C ALA A 169 7.46 -12.03 9.71
N ALA A 170 8.74 -12.03 10.09
CA ALA A 170 9.16 -11.86 11.48
C ALA A 170 8.60 -10.55 12.06
N TYR A 171 8.78 -9.42 11.38
CA TYR A 171 8.26 -8.13 11.85
C TYR A 171 6.73 -8.13 12.00
N LEU A 172 5.99 -8.74 11.07
CA LEU A 172 4.52 -8.75 11.13
C LEU A 172 3.96 -9.62 12.25
N ARG A 173 4.66 -10.70 12.64
CA ARG A 173 4.22 -11.57 13.75
C ARG A 173 4.27 -10.86 15.09
N GLU A 174 5.17 -9.89 15.25
CA GLU A 174 5.29 -9.10 16.47
C GLU A 174 4.24 -7.99 16.58
N LEU A 175 3.46 -7.71 15.53
CA LEU A 175 2.47 -6.63 15.57
C LEU A 175 1.19 -7.07 16.30
N PRO A 176 0.80 -6.39 17.39
CA PRO A 176 -0.40 -6.74 18.13
C PRO A 176 -1.65 -6.80 17.22
N GLY A 177 -2.42 -7.87 17.38
CA GLY A 177 -3.61 -8.15 16.58
C GLY A 177 -3.36 -8.93 15.29
N VAL A 178 -2.13 -9.04 14.78
CA VAL A 178 -1.85 -9.93 13.65
C VAL A 178 -1.88 -11.38 14.12
N ARG A 179 -2.69 -12.23 13.46
CA ARG A 179 -2.60 -13.69 13.66
C ARG A 179 -1.40 -14.22 12.88
N GLY A 180 -0.38 -14.71 13.58
CA GLY A 180 0.89 -15.16 12.99
C GLY A 180 0.76 -16.25 11.93
N GLU A 181 -0.25 -17.11 12.03
CA GLU A 181 -0.54 -18.20 11.09
C GLU A 181 -0.84 -17.70 9.65
N GLN A 182 -1.45 -16.52 9.50
CA GLN A 182 -1.77 -15.99 8.17
C GLN A 182 -0.55 -15.36 7.48
N VAL A 183 0.49 -15.03 8.24
CA VAL A 183 1.60 -14.18 7.78
C VAL A 183 2.38 -14.84 6.65
N PRO A 184 2.80 -16.12 6.72
CA PRO A 184 3.55 -16.77 5.64
C PRO A 184 2.81 -16.69 4.30
N ALA A 185 1.56 -17.14 4.27
CA ALA A 185 0.76 -17.18 3.04
C ALA A 185 0.58 -15.78 2.41
N VAL A 186 0.41 -14.74 3.23
CA VAL A 186 0.28 -13.35 2.73
C VAL A 186 1.61 -12.83 2.19
N VAL A 187 2.71 -13.07 2.91
CA VAL A 187 4.06 -12.65 2.50
C VAL A 187 4.44 -13.36 1.20
N ASP A 188 4.36 -14.69 1.14
CA ASP A 188 4.72 -15.48 -0.03
C ASP A 188 3.97 -15.02 -1.28
N ARG A 189 2.66 -14.79 -1.15
CA ARG A 189 1.84 -14.28 -2.26
C ARG A 189 2.32 -12.92 -2.78
N VAL A 190 2.74 -12.01 -1.90
CA VAL A 190 3.24 -10.70 -2.31
C VAL A 190 4.62 -10.79 -2.97
N TYR A 191 5.50 -11.67 -2.47
CA TYR A 191 6.84 -11.83 -3.02
C TYR A 191 6.86 -12.65 -4.32
N ALA A 192 5.98 -13.65 -4.48
CA ALA A 192 5.84 -14.45 -5.69
C ALA A 192 5.39 -13.63 -6.92
N ILE A 193 4.52 -12.63 -6.73
CA ILE A 193 4.06 -11.74 -7.83
C ILE A 193 5.20 -10.89 -8.42
N ALA A 194 6.30 -10.73 -7.68
CA ALA A 194 7.42 -9.89 -8.08
C ALA A 194 8.68 -10.66 -8.49
N ALA A 195 8.68 -11.98 -8.39
CA ALA A 195 9.70 -12.78 -9.05
C ALA A 195 9.48 -12.65 -10.56
N PRO A 196 10.54 -12.46 -11.39
CA PRO A 196 10.38 -12.57 -12.83
C PRO A 196 9.76 -13.94 -13.11
N ARG A 197 8.66 -13.95 -13.87
CA ARG A 197 8.04 -15.21 -14.31
C ARG A 197 9.13 -16.00 -15.06
N PRO A 198 9.43 -17.26 -14.71
CA PRO A 198 10.35 -18.04 -15.53
C PRO A 198 9.82 -18.01 -16.97
N ALA A 199 10.70 -17.73 -17.91
CA ALA A 199 10.36 -17.74 -19.33
C ALA A 199 9.66 -19.06 -19.62
N ARG A 200 8.46 -18.97 -20.20
CA ARG A 200 7.73 -20.16 -20.65
C ARG A 200 8.69 -20.85 -21.64
N PRO A 201 9.02 -22.16 -21.48
CA PRO A 201 9.83 -22.82 -22.48
C PRO A 201 9.14 -22.62 -23.82
N THR A 202 9.83 -21.97 -24.75
CA THR A 202 9.38 -21.81 -26.13
C THR A 202 9.23 -23.22 -26.67
N ALA A 203 7.99 -23.69 -26.78
CA ALA A 203 7.70 -24.86 -27.59
C ALA A 203 8.25 -24.55 -28.98
N ARG A 204 9.21 -25.37 -29.44
CA ARG A 204 9.64 -25.36 -30.83
C ARG A 204 8.38 -25.54 -31.68
N PRO A 205 8.14 -24.74 -32.72
CA PRO A 205 7.06 -25.04 -33.63
C PRO A 205 7.43 -26.33 -34.35
N ASP A 206 6.65 -27.38 -34.15
CA ASP A 206 6.63 -28.53 -35.05
C ASP A 206 6.15 -28.01 -36.40
N ILE A 207 7.09 -27.77 -37.32
CA ILE A 207 6.80 -27.44 -38.70
C ILE A 207 6.30 -28.73 -39.36
N VAL A 208 4.98 -28.88 -39.45
CA VAL A 208 4.35 -29.84 -40.35
C VAL A 208 4.25 -29.18 -41.72
N LEU A 209 5.19 -29.51 -42.62
CA LEU A 209 5.10 -29.16 -44.03
C LEU A 209 3.92 -29.91 -44.66
N ARG A 210 2.82 -29.20 -44.96
CA ARG A 210 1.79 -29.69 -45.88
C ARG A 210 2.19 -29.34 -47.33
N PRO A 211 2.11 -30.28 -48.29
CA PRO A 211 2.34 -29.95 -49.70
C PRO A 211 1.17 -29.10 -50.25
N SER A 212 1.52 -28.04 -50.99
CA SER A 212 0.56 -27.13 -51.64
C SER A 212 -0.18 -27.81 -52.81
N PRO A 213 -1.45 -27.45 -53.08
CA PRO A 213 -2.18 -27.92 -54.25
C PRO A 213 -1.74 -27.14 -55.51
N GLY A 214 -1.35 -27.87 -56.57
CA GLY A 214 -1.08 -27.30 -57.88
C GLY A 214 -2.35 -26.85 -58.60
N VAL A 215 -2.26 -25.73 -59.32
CA VAL A 215 -3.29 -25.18 -60.23
C VAL A 215 -2.73 -25.19 -61.68
N PRO A 216 -3.53 -25.04 -62.76
CA PRO A 216 -3.66 -26.03 -63.81
C PRO A 216 -2.99 -25.61 -65.14
N GLY A 217 -2.50 -26.57 -65.90
CA GLY A 217 -1.98 -26.35 -67.25
C GLY A 217 -2.80 -27.07 -68.31
N SER A 218 -3.71 -26.35 -68.97
CA SER A 218 -4.25 -26.74 -70.28
C SER A 218 -3.42 -26.08 -71.36
N LEU A 219 -2.90 -26.85 -72.31
CA LEU A 219 -2.89 -26.54 -73.75
C LEU A 219 -2.22 -27.67 -74.55
N ARG A 220 -3.00 -28.29 -75.44
CA ARG A 220 -2.52 -29.03 -76.61
C ARG A 220 -1.92 -28.04 -77.63
N PRO A 221 -1.05 -28.51 -78.53
CA PRO A 221 -1.47 -28.87 -79.90
C PRO A 221 -0.83 -30.20 -80.32
N GLY A 222 -1.32 -31.02 -81.24
CA GLY A 222 -1.64 -30.75 -82.64
C GLY A 222 -0.94 -31.86 -83.45
N ARG A 223 -1.69 -32.66 -84.21
CA ARG A 223 -1.20 -33.74 -85.08
C ARG A 223 -0.33 -33.19 -86.22
N GLN A 224 0.68 -33.95 -86.65
CA GLN A 224 0.82 -34.53 -88.01
C GLN A 224 2.19 -35.20 -88.19
N GLY A 225 2.20 -36.32 -88.93
CA GLY A 225 3.40 -37.09 -89.31
C GLY A 225 3.18 -38.58 -89.13
#